data_AF-A0A9P4MT75-F1
#
_entry.id   AF-A0A9P4MT75-F1
#
_cell.length_a   1.000
_cell.length_b   1.000
_cell.length_c   1.000
_cell.angle_alpha   90.00
_cell.angle_beta   90.00
_cell.angle_gamma   90.00
#
_symmetry.space_group_name_H-M   'P 1'
#
loop_
_entity.id
_entity.type
_entity.pdbx_description
1 polymer ?
#
loop_
_entity_poly.entity_id
_entity_poly.type
_entity_poly.pdbx_seq_one_letter_code
_entity_poly.pdbx_strand_id
1 'polypeptide(L)'
;MTMYEGIMNSAAVEETEPAATANVELKIQEDTASLVRTAEDILTLIRQMQELWLFGSLDTLTKPADEEAAEAQALEIAKKIETIVKKKEDLGIGANGDPIPEGQDKPREPLEQGKEQR
;
A
#
# COMPACT_ATOMS: atom_id res chain seq x y z
N MET A 1 7.45 25.55 27.56
CA MET A 1 7.26 26.97 27.95
C MET A 1 8.39 27.49 28.86
N THR A 2 9.33 26.65 29.28
CA THR A 2 10.32 26.98 30.33
C THR A 2 11.68 27.48 29.81
N MET A 3 12.09 27.19 28.57
CA MET A 3 13.42 27.59 28.05
C MET A 3 13.52 29.10 27.77
N TYR A 4 12.54 29.69 27.10
CA TYR A 4 12.52 31.14 26.86
C TYR A 4 12.46 31.93 28.17
N GLU A 5 11.66 31.45 29.12
CA GLU A 5 11.60 32.00 30.48
C GLU A 5 12.95 31.84 31.20
N GLY A 6 13.64 30.72 31.02
CA GLY A 6 14.99 30.47 31.54
C GLY A 6 16.04 31.44 31.00
N ILE A 7 16.02 31.73 29.70
CA ILE A 7 16.90 32.73 29.07
C ILE A 7 16.58 34.13 29.59
N MET A 8 15.30 34.50 29.66
CA MET A 8 14.89 35.82 30.16
C MET A 8 15.26 36.03 31.63
N ASN A 9 15.11 34.99 32.45
CA ASN A 9 15.51 35.04 33.85
C ASN A 9 17.03 35.14 33.99
N SER A 10 17.79 34.38 33.18
CA SER A 10 19.27 34.43 33.21
C SER A 10 19.81 35.76 32.71
N ALA A 11 19.16 36.38 31.71
CA ALA A 11 19.51 37.70 31.19
C ALA A 11 19.14 38.85 32.15
N ALA A 12 18.17 38.64 33.04
CA ALA A 12 17.78 39.63 34.06
C ALA A 12 18.72 39.63 35.28
N VAL A 13 19.62 38.65 35.41
CA VAL A 13 20.61 38.61 36.47
C VAL A 13 21.77 39.56 36.14
N GLU A 14 21.85 40.66 36.87
CA GLU A 14 22.97 41.61 36.78
C GLU A 14 24.05 41.18 37.79
N GLU A 15 25.05 40.43 37.32
CA GLU A 15 26.17 39.94 38.14
C GLU A 15 27.43 40.79 37.95
N THR A 16 28.08 41.14 39.07
CA THR A 16 29.29 41.97 39.10
C THR A 16 30.58 41.15 39.21
N GLU A 17 30.49 39.85 39.48
CA GLU A 17 31.63 38.94 39.52
C GLU A 17 31.88 38.33 38.12
N PRO A 18 33.09 38.44 37.55
CA PRO A 18 33.38 37.97 36.19
C PRO A 18 33.22 36.47 36.01
N ALA A 19 33.50 35.66 37.04
CA ALA A 19 33.29 34.21 36.98
C ALA A 19 31.80 33.86 36.90
N ALA A 20 30.96 34.63 37.56
CA ALA A 20 29.53 34.43 37.62
C ALA A 20 28.87 34.88 36.30
N THR A 21 29.27 36.04 35.75
CA THR A 21 28.87 36.50 34.41
C THR A 21 29.19 35.47 33.32
N ALA A 22 30.38 34.86 33.36
CA ALA A 22 30.76 33.83 32.39
C ALA A 22 29.85 32.58 32.45
N ASN A 23 29.40 32.18 33.65
CA ASN A 23 28.46 31.07 33.81
C ASN A 23 27.07 31.42 33.26
N VAL A 24 26.61 32.67 33.45
CA VAL A 24 25.34 33.15 32.90
C VAL A 24 25.39 33.15 31.37
N GLU A 25 26.49 33.64 30.78
CA GLU A 25 26.67 33.62 29.33
C GLU A 25 26.66 32.20 28.75
N LEU A 26 27.40 31.27 29.37
CA LEU A 26 27.42 29.87 28.97
C LEU A 26 26.01 29.27 29.00
N LYS A 27 25.26 29.53 30.07
CA LYS A 27 23.90 29.03 30.24
C LYS A 27 22.94 29.56 29.16
N ILE A 28 23.04 30.84 28.80
CA ILE A 28 22.23 31.42 27.72
C ILE A 28 22.57 30.75 26.39
N GLN A 29 23.84 30.45 26.12
CA GLN A 29 24.26 29.75 24.90
C GLN A 29 23.73 28.32 24.85
N GLU A 30 23.80 27.58 25.96
CA GLU A 30 23.25 26.22 26.08
C GLU A 30 21.73 26.20 25.87
N ASP A 31 21.01 27.09 26.56
CA ASP A 31 19.54 27.18 26.46
C ASP A 31 19.11 27.55 25.03
N THR A 32 19.87 28.43 24.35
CA THR A 32 19.60 28.81 22.95
C THR A 32 19.87 27.65 21.99
N ALA A 33 20.99 26.93 22.14
CA ALA A 33 21.29 25.77 21.32
C ALA A 33 20.25 24.66 21.50
N SER A 34 19.81 24.42 22.74
CA SER A 34 18.75 23.46 23.05
C SER A 34 17.40 23.87 22.44
N LEU A 35 17.07 25.17 22.42
CA LEU A 35 15.87 25.68 21.78
C LEU A 35 15.89 25.43 20.27
N VAL A 36 17.00 25.75 19.61
CA VAL A 36 17.17 25.51 18.16
C VAL A 36 17.04 24.02 17.87
N ARG A 37 17.71 23.16 18.65
CA ARG A 37 17.63 21.71 18.50
C ARG A 37 16.19 21.19 18.62
N THR A 38 15.46 21.67 19.61
CA THR A 38 14.06 21.30 19.80
C THR A 38 13.20 21.72 18.60
N ALA A 39 13.47 22.89 18.01
CA ALA A 39 12.78 23.33 16.80
C ALA A 39 13.11 22.45 15.58
N GLU A 40 14.36 22.03 15.41
CA GLU A 40 14.78 21.08 14.37
C GLU A 40 14.08 19.72 14.52
N ASP A 41 13.96 19.23 15.75
CA ASP A 41 13.28 17.97 16.05
C ASP A 41 11.77 18.06 15.72
N ILE A 42 11.13 19.19 16.02
CA ILE A 42 9.73 19.45 15.63
C ILE A 42 9.58 19.51 14.10
N LEU A 43 10.49 20.21 13.40
CA LEU A 43 10.47 20.26 11.94
C LEU A 43 10.63 18.87 11.31
N THR A 44 11.50 18.04 11.88
CA THR A 44 11.71 16.65 11.47
C THR A 44 10.43 15.82 11.69
N LEU A 45 9.78 15.97 12.84
CA LEU A 45 8.51 15.31 13.14
C LEU A 45 7.42 15.70 12.14
N ILE A 46 7.27 17.00 11.85
CA ILE A 46 6.28 17.50 10.87
C ILE A 46 6.54 16.88 9.50
N ARG A 47 7.80 16.83 9.07
CA ARG A 47 8.16 16.21 7.80
C ARG A 47 7.80 14.72 7.78
N GLN A 48 8.08 13.99 8.85
CA GLN A 48 7.69 12.57 8.94
C GLN A 48 6.17 12.38 8.90
N MET A 49 5.39 13.28 9.52
CA MET A 49 3.93 13.25 9.42
C MET A 49 3.45 13.55 8.00
N GLN A 50 4.08 14.50 7.31
CA GLN A 50 3.79 14.79 5.90
C GLN A 50 4.17 13.61 5.00
N GLU A 51 5.31 12.97 5.23
CA GLU A 51 5.75 11.77 4.51
C GLU A 51 4.80 10.60 4.79
N LEU A 52 4.32 10.41 6.02
CA LEU A 52 3.29 9.41 6.33
C LEU A 52 1.95 9.76 5.69
N TRP A 53 1.61 11.03 5.53
CA TRP A 53 0.36 11.41 4.87
C TRP A 53 0.44 11.27 3.34
N LEU A 54 1.60 11.59 2.74
CA LEU A 54 1.83 11.50 1.28
C LEU A 54 2.22 10.10 0.80
N PHE A 55 2.90 9.32 1.64
CA PHE A 55 3.45 8.00 1.32
C PHE A 55 2.97 6.88 2.26
N GLY A 56 2.17 7.21 3.28
CA GLY A 56 1.46 6.18 4.04
C GLY A 56 0.49 5.42 3.15
N SER A 57 -0.01 4.30 3.65
CA SER A 57 -0.81 3.32 2.91
C SER A 57 -2.21 3.81 2.48
N LEU A 58 -2.37 5.10 2.18
CA LEU A 58 -3.50 5.53 1.38
C LEU A 58 -3.22 5.05 -0.04
N ASP A 59 -3.75 3.87 -0.29
CA ASP A 59 -3.95 3.27 -1.59
C ASP A 59 -4.62 4.29 -2.54
N THR A 60 -3.78 5.09 -3.20
CA THR A 60 -4.19 6.09 -4.20
C THR A 60 -3.82 5.65 -5.61
N LEU A 61 -3.22 4.45 -5.72
CA LEU A 61 -2.95 3.79 -7.00
C LEU A 61 -4.07 2.83 -7.39
N THR A 62 -4.82 2.24 -6.44
CA THR A 62 -6.12 1.66 -6.77
C THR A 62 -7.17 2.77 -6.63
N LYS A 63 -7.61 3.33 -7.77
CA LYS A 63 -8.92 3.98 -7.74
C LYS A 63 -9.92 2.82 -7.62
N PRO A 64 -10.84 2.82 -6.66
CA PRO A 64 -11.90 1.80 -6.62
C PRO A 64 -12.73 1.79 -7.91
N ALA A 65 -12.77 2.91 -8.64
CA ALA A 65 -13.36 2.99 -9.98
C ALA A 65 -12.58 2.20 -11.06
N ASP A 66 -11.26 2.05 -10.92
CA ASP A 66 -10.43 1.26 -11.83
C ASP A 66 -10.60 -0.25 -11.57
N GLU A 67 -10.86 -0.66 -10.32
CA GLU A 67 -11.22 -2.05 -10.00
C GLU A 67 -12.59 -2.43 -10.57
N GLU A 68 -13.63 -1.62 -10.35
CA GLU A 68 -14.97 -1.88 -10.89
C GLU A 68 -14.97 -1.88 -12.43
N ALA A 69 -14.19 -0.98 -13.06
CA ALA A 69 -14.00 -0.96 -14.50
C ALA A 69 -13.21 -2.18 -15.02
N ALA A 70 -12.23 -2.67 -14.26
CA ALA A 70 -11.47 -3.87 -14.61
C ALA A 70 -12.33 -5.13 -14.50
N GLU A 71 -13.15 -5.25 -13.45
CA GLU A 71 -14.11 -6.36 -13.29
C GLU A 71 -15.16 -6.36 -14.40
N ALA A 72 -15.72 -5.19 -14.74
CA ALA A 72 -16.67 -5.06 -15.85
C ALA A 72 -16.04 -5.45 -17.20
N GLN A 73 -14.81 -5.03 -17.47
CA GLN A 73 -14.09 -5.42 -18.68
C GLN A 73 -13.77 -6.93 -18.71
N ALA A 74 -13.39 -7.51 -17.57
CA ALA A 74 -13.13 -8.94 -17.46
C ALA A 74 -14.40 -9.77 -17.75
N LEU A 75 -15.56 -9.33 -17.24
CA LEU A 75 -16.86 -9.96 -17.54
C LEU A 75 -17.22 -9.88 -19.03
N GLU A 76 -17.00 -8.73 -19.67
CA GLU A 76 -17.26 -8.58 -21.11
C GLU A 76 -16.31 -9.40 -21.98
N ILE A 77 -15.03 -9.50 -21.60
CA ILE A 77 -14.07 -10.37 -22.27
C ILE A 77 -14.46 -11.84 -22.10
N ALA A 78 -14.88 -12.26 -20.91
CA ALA A 78 -15.34 -13.63 -20.65
C ALA A 78 -16.55 -14.01 -21.50
N LYS A 79 -17.56 -13.13 -21.60
CA LYS A 79 -18.73 -13.34 -22.49
C LYS A 79 -18.30 -13.47 -23.95
N LYS A 80 -17.38 -12.61 -24.41
CA LYS A 80 -16.85 -12.69 -25.79
C LYS A 80 -16.15 -14.02 -26.04
N ILE A 81 -15.32 -14.48 -25.11
CA ILE A 81 -14.66 -15.79 -25.19
C ILE A 81 -15.71 -16.91 -25.23
N GLU A 82 -16.74 -16.87 -24.39
CA GLU A 82 -17.81 -17.87 -24.38
C GLU A 82 -18.56 -17.94 -25.72
N THR A 83 -18.87 -16.79 -26.33
CA THR A 83 -19.51 -16.77 -27.66
C THR A 83 -18.60 -17.33 -28.76
N ILE A 84 -17.29 -17.10 -28.67
CA ILE A 84 -16.31 -17.66 -29.60
C ILE A 84 -16.19 -19.17 -29.39
N VAL A 85 -16.18 -19.65 -28.14
CA VAL A 85 -16.15 -21.08 -27.82
C VAL A 85 -17.41 -21.78 -28.33
N LYS A 86 -18.61 -21.25 -28.04
CA LYS A 86 -19.87 -21.81 -28.56
C LYS A 86 -19.93 -21.81 -30.08
N LYS A 87 -19.49 -20.72 -30.72
CA LYS A 87 -19.41 -20.66 -32.19
C LYS A 87 -18.39 -21.65 -32.75
N LYS A 88 -17.30 -21.93 -32.02
CA LYS A 88 -16.28 -22.93 -32.40
C LYS A 88 -16.81 -24.36 -32.23
N GLU A 89 -17.61 -24.61 -31.19
CA GLU A 89 -18.31 -25.87 -30.94
C GLU A 89 -19.38 -26.14 -32.01
N ASP A 90 -20.20 -25.13 -32.37
CA ASP A 90 -21.19 -25.19 -33.45
C ASP A 90 -20.56 -25.42 -34.84
N LEU A 91 -19.30 -25.01 -35.01
CA LEU A 91 -18.52 -25.24 -36.22
C LEU A 91 -17.72 -26.56 -36.18
N GLY A 92 -17.84 -27.36 -35.13
CA GLY A 92 -17.20 -28.68 -35.02
C GLY A 92 -15.67 -28.64 -35.04
N ILE A 93 -15.05 -27.56 -34.56
CA ILE A 93 -13.58 -27.43 -34.57
C ILE A 93 -13.04 -27.79 -33.19
N GLY A 94 -12.52 -29.02 -33.06
CA GLY A 94 -11.85 -29.51 -31.85
C GLY A 94 -10.72 -28.59 -31.39
N ALA A 95 -10.46 -28.56 -30.07
CA ALA A 95 -9.46 -27.69 -29.45
C ALA A 95 -8.02 -27.88 -29.97
N ASN A 96 -7.75 -28.93 -30.77
CA ASN A 96 -6.48 -29.20 -31.46
C ASN A 96 -6.66 -29.58 -32.94
N GLY A 97 -7.64 -29.03 -33.65
CA GLY A 97 -7.71 -29.13 -35.12
C GLY A 97 -8.03 -30.51 -35.71
N ASP A 98 -8.30 -31.54 -34.91
CA ASP A 98 -8.71 -32.85 -35.42
C ASP A 98 -10.26 -32.99 -35.43
N PRO A 99 -10.86 -33.49 -36.54
CA PRO A 99 -12.30 -33.70 -36.63
C PRO A 99 -12.77 -34.81 -35.69
N ILE A 100 -13.85 -34.55 -34.94
CA ILE A 100 -14.57 -35.59 -34.19
C ILE A 100 -15.42 -36.38 -35.20
N PRO A 101 -15.24 -37.71 -35.34
CA PRO A 101 -16.12 -38.48 -36.19
C PRO A 101 -17.50 -38.61 -35.53
N GLU A 102 -18.51 -38.00 -36.16
CA GLU A 102 -19.92 -38.20 -35.81
C GLU A 102 -20.37 -39.63 -36.13
N GLY A 103 -21.13 -40.20 -35.19
CA GLY A 103 -22.12 -41.23 -35.48
C GLY A 103 -21.77 -42.64 -35.02
N GLN A 104 -22.00 -42.95 -33.74
CA GLN A 104 -22.56 -44.25 -33.31
C GLN A 104 -23.46 -44.05 -32.09
N ASP A 105 -24.75 -43.83 -32.35
CA ASP A 105 -25.81 -44.22 -31.41
C ASP A 105 -25.96 -45.75 -31.49
N LYS A 106 -25.63 -46.46 -30.41
CA LYS A 106 -26.08 -47.84 -30.20
C LYS A 106 -26.62 -48.02 -28.77
N PRO A 107 -27.66 -48.85 -28.59
CA PRO A 107 -28.43 -48.92 -27.36
C PRO A 107 -27.70 -49.66 -26.23
N ARG A 108 -28.07 -49.31 -24.99
CA ARG A 108 -27.51 -49.79 -23.71
C ARG A 108 -27.51 -51.32 -23.59
N GLU A 109 -26.38 -51.91 -23.18
CA GLU A 109 -26.33 -53.20 -22.49
C GLU A 109 -26.00 -53.00 -21.00
N PRO A 110 -26.62 -53.74 -20.06
CA PRO A 110 -26.41 -53.56 -18.62
C PRO A 110 -25.43 -54.57 -18.00
N LEU A 111 -24.63 -54.05 -17.05
CA LEU A 111 -23.96 -54.71 -15.92
C LEU A 111 -22.85 -55.72 -16.23
N GLU A 112 -21.64 -55.44 -15.72
CA GLU A 112 -20.76 -56.45 -15.10
C GLU A 112 -20.00 -55.73 -13.96
N GLN A 113 -20.40 -56.04 -12.72
CA GLN A 113 -19.61 -55.77 -11.52
C GLN A 113 -18.35 -56.65 -11.56
N GLY A 114 -17.15 -56.08 -11.40
CA GLY A 114 -15.98 -56.95 -11.44
C GLY A 114 -14.61 -56.30 -11.17
N LYS A 115 -14.30 -56.10 -9.89
CA LYS A 115 -13.00 -56.42 -9.25
C LYS A 115 -11.71 -55.74 -9.76
N GLU A 116 -11.17 -54.87 -8.91
CA GLU A 116 -9.75 -54.74 -8.54
C GLU A 116 -9.75 -53.86 -7.27
N GLN A 117 -9.50 -54.28 -6.02
CA GLN A 117 -8.61 -55.29 -5.44
C GLN A 117 -7.20 -55.27 -6.04
N ARG A 118 -6.34 -54.36 -5.57
CA ARG A 118 -5.39 -54.67 -4.48
C ARG A 118 -4.69 -53.42 -3.97
#